data_AF-A0A401QJ75-F1
#
_entry.id   AF-A0A401QJ75-F1
#
_cell.length_a   1.000
_cell.length_b   1.000
_cell.length_c   1.000
_cell.angle_alpha   90.00
_cell.angle_beta   90.00
_cell.angle_gamma   90.00
#
_symmetry.space_group_name_H-M   'P 1'
#
loop_
_entity.id
_entity.type
_entity.pdbx_description
1 polymer ?
#
loop_
_entity_poly.entity_id
_entity_poly.type
_entity_poly.pdbx_seq_one_letter_code
_entity_poly.pdbx_strand_id
1 'polypeptide(L)'
;MVNNGSDQHASQFLITAGENVDYLDGVRTVFGEVTEGMDILMKINETFVDKDFYSSPEPTKEQLDSGRIGVDEEIDDTKGKTVEEIEEVLAEKEAKTRAILLEMVGDLPDAEIKPPEN
;
A
#
# COMPACT_ATOMS: atom_id res chain seq x y z
N MET A 1 5.46 8.99 -13.54
CA MET A 1 4.72 8.03 -12.68
C MET A 1 4.76 8.51 -11.24
N VAL A 2 3.68 8.33 -10.49
CA VAL A 2 3.69 8.55 -9.04
C VAL A 2 4.39 7.35 -8.38
N ASN A 3 5.26 7.63 -7.43
CA ASN A 3 6.03 6.68 -6.61
C ASN A 3 6.12 7.19 -5.15
N ASN A 4 6.39 6.30 -4.20
CA ASN A 4 6.61 6.65 -2.79
C ASN A 4 8.10 6.61 -2.40
N GLY A 5 9.00 6.75 -3.38
CA GLY A 5 10.41 6.40 -3.24
C GLY A 5 10.69 4.93 -3.57
N SER A 6 11.97 4.55 -3.59
CA SER A 6 12.45 3.17 -3.78
C SER A 6 11.89 2.44 -5.02
N ASP A 7 11.75 3.13 -6.16
CA ASP A 7 11.25 2.58 -7.44
C ASP A 7 9.86 1.90 -7.36
N GLN A 8 9.06 2.25 -6.34
CA GLN A 8 7.71 1.71 -6.14
C GLN A 8 6.71 2.40 -7.07
N HIS A 9 6.74 2.03 -8.35
CA HIS A 9 5.82 2.52 -9.36
C HIS A 9 4.52 1.71 -9.40
N ALA A 10 3.38 2.39 -9.38
CA ALA A 10 2.06 1.76 -9.39
C ALA A 10 1.18 2.32 -10.54
N SER A 11 -0.13 2.15 -10.44
CA SER A 11 -1.10 2.58 -11.46
C SER A 11 -1.35 4.09 -11.51
N GLN A 12 -0.85 4.86 -10.54
CA GLN A 12 -1.02 6.31 -10.53
C GLN A 12 0.04 7.03 -11.37
N PHE A 13 -0.42 7.89 -12.26
CA PHE A 13 0.41 8.75 -13.09
C PHE A 13 -0.13 10.18 -13.08
N LEU A 14 0.71 11.12 -13.49
CA LEU A 14 0.38 12.52 -13.69
C LEU A 14 0.77 12.91 -15.11
N ILE A 15 0.09 13.92 -15.65
CA ILE A 15 0.43 14.56 -16.91
C ILE A 15 0.77 16.01 -16.58
N THR A 16 1.94 16.46 -16.99
CA THR A 16 2.41 17.83 -16.78
C THR A 16 1.72 18.77 -17.76
N ALA A 17 0.98 19.76 -17.27
CA ALA A 17 0.27 20.74 -18.09
C ALA A 17 0.93 22.14 -18.12
N GLY A 18 1.95 22.38 -17.28
CA GLY A 18 2.65 23.67 -17.15
C GLY A 18 4.15 23.55 -17.38
N GLU A 19 4.79 24.72 -17.51
CA GLU A 19 6.25 24.86 -17.62
C GLU A 19 6.92 24.85 -16.22
N ASN A 20 8.24 24.71 -16.15
CA ASN A 20 9.05 24.65 -14.91
C ASN A 20 8.77 23.45 -13.98
N VAL A 21 8.83 22.24 -14.55
CA VAL A 21 8.61 20.98 -13.81
C VAL A 21 9.90 20.29 -13.35
N ASP A 22 11.05 20.99 -13.41
CA ASP A 22 12.38 20.45 -13.10
C ASP A 22 12.49 19.86 -11.67
N TYR A 23 11.61 20.28 -10.75
CA TYR A 23 11.55 19.70 -9.40
C TYR A 23 11.09 18.24 -9.38
N LEU A 24 10.55 17.73 -10.49
CA LEU A 24 10.18 16.34 -10.69
C LEU A 24 11.36 15.49 -11.22
N ASP A 25 12.43 16.12 -11.71
CA ASP A 25 13.58 15.43 -12.28
C ASP A 25 14.28 14.57 -11.23
N GLY A 26 14.57 13.33 -11.58
CA GLY A 26 15.16 12.34 -10.66
C GLY A 26 14.22 11.86 -9.55
N VAL A 27 13.05 12.49 -9.37
CA VAL A 27 12.02 12.08 -8.40
C VAL A 27 10.96 11.22 -9.08
N ARG A 28 10.56 11.57 -10.31
CA ARG A 28 9.49 10.91 -11.06
C ARG A 28 10.01 10.34 -12.37
N THR A 29 9.59 9.12 -12.67
CA THR A 29 9.91 8.47 -13.95
C THR A 29 8.97 8.97 -15.05
N VAL A 30 9.53 9.61 -16.07
CA VAL A 30 8.84 9.92 -17.33
C VAL A 30 8.85 8.68 -18.21
N PHE A 31 7.68 8.26 -18.68
CA PHE A 31 7.52 7.01 -19.45
C PHE A 31 6.79 7.22 -20.79
N GLY A 32 6.44 8.47 -21.12
CA GLY A 32 5.75 8.81 -22.35
C GLY A 32 5.41 10.31 -22.41
N GLU A 33 4.93 10.73 -23.58
CA GLU A 33 4.44 12.08 -23.84
C GLU A 33 3.07 12.02 -24.51
N VAL A 34 2.32 13.11 -24.45
CA VAL A 34 1.00 13.22 -25.06
C VAL A 34 1.16 13.80 -26.46
N THR A 35 0.89 12.98 -27.48
CA THR A 35 1.01 13.40 -28.89
C THR A 35 -0.28 14.01 -29.44
N GLU A 36 -1.44 13.62 -28.90
CA GLU A 36 -2.77 14.07 -29.31
C GLU A 36 -3.70 14.22 -28.10
N GLY A 37 -4.74 15.07 -28.20
CA GLY A 37 -5.73 15.25 -27.13
C GLY A 37 -5.34 16.28 -26.06
N MET A 38 -4.39 17.16 -26.34
CA MET A 38 -4.02 18.24 -25.42
C MET A 38 -5.19 19.19 -25.11
N ASP A 39 -6.09 19.41 -26.06
CA ASP A 39 -7.31 20.19 -25.85
C ASP A 39 -8.25 19.56 -24.82
N ILE A 40 -8.30 18.23 -24.74
CA ILE A 40 -9.07 17.48 -23.75
C ILE A 40 -8.43 17.65 -22.37
N LEU A 41 -7.10 17.51 -22.29
CA LEU A 41 -6.36 17.70 -21.05
C LEU A 41 -6.53 19.12 -20.49
N MET A 42 -6.48 20.13 -21.36
CA MET A 42 -6.71 21.52 -20.97
C MET A 42 -8.13 21.74 -20.44
N LYS A 43 -9.16 21.15 -21.07
CA LYS A 43 -10.54 21.20 -20.54
C LYS A 43 -10.65 20.59 -19.14
N ILE A 44 -9.99 19.46 -18.89
CA ILE A 44 -9.95 18.84 -17.57
C ILE A 44 -9.23 19.77 -16.58
N ASN A 45 -8.09 20.33 -16.97
CA ASN A 45 -7.28 21.21 -16.12
C ASN A 45 -8.00 22.52 -15.75
N GLU A 46 -8.82 23.04 -16.65
CA GLU A 46 -9.65 24.24 -16.48
C GLU A 46 -10.99 23.94 -15.77
N THR A 47 -11.28 22.67 -15.46
CA THR A 47 -12.52 22.31 -14.75
C THR A 47 -12.46 22.80 -13.32
N PHE A 48 -13.51 23.49 -12.88
CA PHE A 48 -13.58 24.01 -11.51
C PHE A 48 -13.63 22.89 -10.48
N VAL A 49 -12.68 22.92 -9.54
CA VAL A 49 -12.55 21.90 -8.48
C VAL A 49 -13.27 22.30 -7.19
N ASP A 50 -13.59 23.58 -7.02
CA ASP A 50 -14.26 24.13 -5.85
C ASP A 50 -15.02 25.44 -6.18
N LYS A 51 -15.58 26.08 -5.14
CA LYS A 51 -16.34 27.34 -5.25
C LYS A 51 -15.46 28.58 -5.46
N ASP A 52 -14.16 28.45 -5.26
CA ASP A 52 -13.20 29.55 -5.32
C ASP A 52 -12.52 29.63 -6.71
N PHE A 53 -12.96 28.78 -7.66
CA PHE A 53 -12.56 28.75 -9.07
C PHE A 53 -11.06 28.45 -9.30
N TYR A 54 -10.39 27.78 -8.37
CA TYR A 54 -9.02 27.33 -8.61
C TYR A 54 -8.98 26.28 -9.73
N SER A 55 -7.97 26.38 -10.60
CA SER A 55 -7.62 25.30 -11.55
C SER A 55 -7.04 24.11 -10.78
N SER A 56 -6.86 22.96 -11.44
CA SER A 56 -6.38 21.73 -10.80
C SER A 56 -5.18 22.01 -9.85
N PRO A 57 -5.30 21.76 -8.53
CA PRO A 57 -4.25 22.08 -7.59
C PRO A 57 -3.07 21.12 -7.77
N GLU A 58 -1.86 21.59 -7.46
CA GLU A 58 -0.71 20.69 -7.39
C GLU A 58 -0.98 19.61 -6.32
N PRO A 59 -0.64 18.33 -6.60
CA PRO A 59 -0.85 17.26 -5.65
C PRO A 59 -0.05 17.52 -4.37
N THR A 60 -0.70 17.37 -3.22
CA THR A 60 -0.05 17.60 -1.92
C THR A 60 1.01 16.53 -1.63
N LYS A 61 2.00 16.86 -0.80
CA LYS A 61 3.06 15.89 -0.40
C LYS A 61 2.48 14.60 0.18
N GLU A 62 1.35 14.67 0.87
CA GLU A 62 0.65 13.51 1.44
C GLU A 62 -0.08 12.68 0.38
N GLN A 63 -0.66 13.31 -0.65
CA GLN A 63 -1.23 12.57 -1.80
C GLN A 63 -0.15 11.85 -2.60
N LEU A 64 1.07 12.39 -2.58
CA LEU A 64 2.25 11.82 -3.21
C LEU A 64 2.89 10.71 -2.36
N ASP A 65 2.68 10.72 -1.05
CA ASP A 65 3.10 9.70 -0.09
C ASP A 65 1.96 8.70 0.14
N SER A 66 1.61 7.97 -0.92
CA SER A 66 0.56 6.96 -0.83
C SER A 66 1.07 5.81 0.04
N GLY A 67 0.35 5.31 1.04
CA GLY A 67 0.80 4.16 1.88
C GLY A 67 0.85 2.81 1.15
N ARG A 68 1.34 2.77 -0.09
CA ARG A 68 1.47 1.57 -0.93
C ARG A 68 2.83 0.93 -0.68
N ILE A 69 2.79 -0.38 -0.49
CA ILE A 69 3.94 -1.24 -0.27
C ILE A 69 4.51 -1.64 -1.63
N GLY A 70 5.82 -1.48 -1.81
CA GLY A 70 6.53 -1.90 -3.02
C GLY A 70 6.55 -3.42 -3.19
N VAL A 71 6.69 -3.90 -4.43
CA VAL A 71 6.84 -5.35 -4.70
C VAL A 71 8.11 -5.91 -4.04
N ASP A 72 9.16 -5.10 -3.95
CA ASP A 72 10.44 -5.45 -3.33
C ASP A 72 10.54 -5.02 -1.86
N GLU A 73 9.46 -4.53 -1.25
CA GLU A 73 9.48 -4.11 0.15
C GLU A 73 9.30 -5.32 1.07
N GLU A 74 10.29 -5.57 1.93
CA GLU A 74 10.18 -6.63 2.95
C GLU A 74 9.11 -6.23 3.98
N ILE A 75 7.99 -6.96 3.97
CA ILE A 75 6.95 -6.83 4.98
C ILE A 75 7.42 -7.57 6.24
N ASP A 76 7.75 -6.81 7.28
CA ASP A 76 8.03 -7.36 8.60
C ASP A 76 6.74 -7.36 9.44
N ASP A 77 6.10 -8.53 9.54
CA ASP A 77 4.88 -8.76 10.34
C ASP A 77 5.05 -8.49 11.85
N THR A 78 6.29 -8.32 12.31
CA THR A 78 6.65 -8.03 13.71
C THR A 78 6.95 -6.54 13.95
N LYS A 79 7.10 -5.75 12.88
CA LYS A 79 7.39 -4.32 12.97
C LYS A 79 6.23 -3.57 13.62
N GLY A 80 6.52 -2.96 14.77
CA GLY A 80 5.53 -2.18 15.54
C GLY A 80 4.74 -2.98 16.57
N LYS A 81 4.97 -4.29 16.70
CA LYS A 81 4.46 -5.11 17.80
C LYS A 81 5.43 -5.09 18.98
N THR A 82 4.90 -5.22 20.19
CA THR A 82 5.75 -5.45 21.36
C THR A 82 6.28 -6.89 21.37
N VAL A 83 7.35 -7.13 22.15
CA VAL A 83 7.91 -8.48 22.31
C VAL A 83 6.85 -9.44 22.86
N GLU A 84 6.01 -8.97 23.79
CA GLU A 84 4.95 -9.76 24.40
C GLU A 84 3.87 -10.18 23.39
N GLU A 85 3.44 -9.26 22.52
CA GLU A 85 2.47 -9.56 21.45
C GLU A 85 3.02 -10.57 20.43
N ILE A 86 4.31 -10.50 20.14
CA ILE A 86 4.98 -11.43 19.22
C ILE A 86 5.03 -12.84 19.85
N GLU A 87 5.38 -12.95 21.12
CA GLU A 87 5.43 -14.22 21.85
C GLU A 87 4.05 -14.87 21.98
N GLU A 88 3.00 -14.08 22.26
CA GLU A 88 1.62 -14.57 22.34
C GLU A 88 1.17 -15.19 21.00
N VAL A 89 1.38 -14.47 19.89
CA VAL A 89 1.02 -14.95 18.55
C VAL A 89 1.82 -16.20 18.18
N LEU A 90 3.10 -16.28 18.56
CA LEU A 90 3.93 -17.45 18.31
C LEU A 90 3.43 -18.66 19.12
N ALA A 91 3.11 -18.46 20.39
CA ALA A 91 2.61 -19.50 21.28
C ALA A 91 1.25 -20.04 20.80
N GLU A 92 0.34 -19.16 20.35
CA GLU A 92 -0.96 -19.57 19.81
C GLU A 92 -0.79 -20.37 18.51
N LYS A 93 0.08 -19.92 17.59
CA LYS A 93 0.41 -20.65 16.36
C LYS A 93 1.03 -22.01 16.65
N GLU A 94 1.94 -22.08 17.62
CA GLU A 94 2.58 -23.33 18.02
C GLU A 94 1.58 -24.29 18.67
N ALA A 95 0.73 -23.80 19.57
CA ALA A 95 -0.32 -24.59 20.20
C ALA A 95 -1.30 -25.15 19.16
N LYS A 96 -1.72 -24.32 18.20
CA LYS A 96 -2.60 -24.74 17.10
C LYS A 96 -1.94 -25.80 16.22
N THR A 97 -0.67 -25.63 15.88
CA THR A 97 0.09 -26.62 15.09
C THR A 97 0.23 -27.94 15.85
N ARG A 98 0.59 -27.89 17.14
CA ARG A 98 0.70 -29.07 17.99
C ARG A 98 -0.64 -29.80 18.14
N ALA A 99 -1.75 -29.07 18.28
CA ALA A 99 -3.09 -29.65 18.35
C ALA A 99 -3.46 -30.39 17.06
N ILE A 100 -3.22 -29.78 15.89
CA ILE A 100 -3.45 -30.40 14.58
C ILE A 100 -2.58 -31.67 14.40
N LEU A 101 -1.33 -31.66 14.87
CA LEU A 101 -0.47 -32.85 14.82
C LEU A 101 -1.04 -34.01 15.65
N LEU A 102 -1.56 -33.73 16.84
CA LEU A 102 -2.12 -34.75 17.72
C LEU A 102 -3.43 -35.34 17.17
N GLU A 103 -4.22 -34.53 16.47
CA GLU A 103 -5.40 -35.00 15.72
C GLU A 103 -4.99 -36.00 14.63
N MET A 104 -3.97 -35.68 13.82
CA MET A 104 -3.49 -36.57 12.75
C MET A 104 -2.91 -37.90 13.27
N VAL A 105 -2.34 -37.90 14.47
CA VAL A 105 -1.84 -39.12 15.15
C VAL A 105 -3.00 -39.92 15.79
N GLY A 106 -4.19 -39.33 15.88
CA GLY A 106 -5.38 -39.92 16.51
C GLY A 106 -5.36 -39.88 18.03
N ASP A 107 -4.47 -39.07 18.61
CA ASP A 107 -4.28 -38.93 20.06
C ASP A 107 -5.27 -37.91 20.67
N LEU A 108 -5.83 -37.02 19.83
CA LEU A 108 -6.91 -36.10 20.16
C LEU A 108 -8.04 -36.22 19.12
N PRO A 109 -9.33 -36.13 19.51
CA PRO A 109 -10.46 -36.35 18.61
C PRO A 109 -10.62 -35.21 17.58
N ASP A 110 -10.88 -33.98 18.06
CA ASP A 110 -10.99 -32.76 17.25
C ASP A 110 -10.30 -31.64 18.04
N ALA A 111 -9.41 -30.89 17.40
CA ALA A 111 -8.60 -29.86 18.06
C ALA A 111 -9.42 -28.72 18.71
N GLU A 112 -10.68 -28.54 18.29
CA GLU A 112 -11.57 -27.48 18.80
C GLU A 112 -12.53 -27.94 19.92
N ILE A 113 -12.51 -29.23 20.31
CA ILE A 113 -13.36 -29.72 21.40
C ILE A 113 -12.78 -29.31 22.75
N LYS A 114 -13.54 -28.51 23.52
CA LYS A 114 -13.17 -28.17 24.91
C LYS A 114 -13.15 -29.42 25.79
N PRO A 115 -12.15 -29.58 26.68
CA PRO A 115 -12.14 -30.63 27.69
C PRO A 115 -13.43 -30.56 28.54
N PRO A 116 -13.98 -31.70 28.98
CA PRO A 116 -15.11 -31.70 29.91
C PRO A 116 -14.72 -30.95 31.19
N GLU A 117 -15.63 -30.14 31.72
CA GLU A 117 -15.41 -29.45 32.99
C GLU A 117 -15.31 -30.47 34.12
N ASN A 118 -14.27 -30.33 34.95
CA ASN A 118 -13.92 -31.23 36.05
C ASN A 118 -14.34 -30.64 37.39
#